data_AF-A0A7V5DBG0-F1
#
_entry.id   AF-A0A7V5DBG0-F1
#
_cell.length_a   1.000
_cell.length_b   1.000
_cell.length_c   1.000
_cell.angle_alpha   90.00
_cell.angle_beta   90.00
_cell.angle_gamma   90.00
#
_symmetry.space_group_name_H-M   'P 1'
#
loop_
_entity.id
_entity.type
_entity.pdbx_description
1 polymer ?
#
loop_
_entity_poly.entity_id
_entity_poly.type
_entity_poly.pdbx_seq_one_letter_code
_entity_poly.pdbx_strand_id
1 'polypeptide(L)'
;MNSDDKNINRSKNRKLSKHYDILINGKKVKILNYRIKVYKDSVVNGRIIELISKLKFDKTDSGNVVIEIDKPNEKLTISGIWKFGWDEPGNHGVAYLINGS
;
A
#
# COMPACT_ATOMS: atom_id res chain seq x y z
N MET A 1 -7.91 -25.60 42.03
CA MET A 1 -8.97 -25.44 41.01
C MET A 1 -9.37 -23.98 40.97
N ASN A 2 -9.03 -23.29 39.86
CA ASN A 2 -9.84 -22.28 39.16
C ASN A 2 -8.92 -21.56 38.17
N SER A 3 -8.77 -22.18 37.00
CA SER A 3 -8.14 -21.58 35.84
C SER A 3 -9.21 -20.77 35.10
N ASP A 4 -9.32 -19.49 35.40
CA ASP A 4 -10.00 -18.54 34.52
C ASP A 4 -9.08 -18.28 33.31
N ASP A 5 -9.00 -19.28 32.44
CA ASP A 5 -8.51 -19.16 31.07
C ASP A 5 -9.46 -18.22 30.32
N LYS A 6 -9.30 -16.91 30.57
CA LYS A 6 -9.71 -15.88 29.62
C LYS A 6 -8.84 -16.10 28.39
N ASN A 7 -9.32 -16.95 27.49
CA ASN A 7 -8.90 -17.03 26.10
C ASN A 7 -9.20 -15.69 25.43
N ILE A 8 -8.41 -14.66 25.79
CA ILE A 8 -8.34 -13.40 25.08
C ILE A 8 -7.81 -13.79 23.72
N ASN A 9 -8.71 -13.72 22.75
CA ASN A 9 -8.55 -13.86 21.30
C ASN A 9 -7.33 -13.05 20.76
N ARG A 10 -6.10 -13.41 21.15
CA ARG A 10 -4.84 -12.75 20.79
C ARG A 10 -4.32 -13.18 19.40
N SER A 11 -5.06 -14.04 18.69
CA SER A 11 -4.74 -14.40 17.30
C SER A 11 -5.31 -13.42 16.26
N LYS A 12 -6.12 -12.44 16.68
CA LYS A 12 -6.57 -11.38 15.77
C LYS A 12 -5.44 -10.36 15.56
N ASN A 13 -4.76 -10.51 14.41
CA ASN A 13 -4.00 -9.48 13.69
C ASN A 13 -2.50 -9.24 13.96
N ARG A 14 -1.71 -10.29 14.22
CA ARG A 14 -0.24 -10.20 13.99
C ARG A 14 0.11 -9.73 12.56
N LYS A 15 -0.74 -10.02 11.57
CA LYS A 15 -0.54 -9.60 10.16
C LYS A 15 -0.71 -8.09 9.94
N LEU A 16 -1.49 -7.39 10.77
CA LEU A 16 -1.79 -5.96 10.59
C LEU A 16 -0.94 -5.03 11.46
N SER A 17 -0.19 -5.55 12.43
CA SER A 17 0.57 -4.72 13.37
C SER A 17 1.70 -3.91 12.73
N LYS A 18 2.01 -4.17 11.45
CA LYS A 18 3.04 -3.45 10.68
C LYS A 18 2.45 -2.57 9.59
N HIS A 19 1.13 -2.55 9.41
CA HIS A 19 0.50 -1.70 8.41
C HIS A 19 0.25 -0.31 8.97
N TYR A 20 0.36 0.68 8.09
CA TYR A 20 -0.13 2.02 8.33
C TYR A 20 -1.13 2.42 7.25
N ASP A 21 -1.90 3.44 7.58
CA ASP A 21 -2.94 3.96 6.71
C ASP A 21 -2.36 5.04 5.80
N ILE A 22 -2.72 4.97 4.53
CA ILE A 22 -2.52 6.02 3.53
C ILE A 22 -3.88 6.36 2.91
N LEU A 23 -3.94 7.46 2.16
CA LEU A 23 -5.10 7.78 1.33
C LEU A 23 -4.74 7.59 -0.14
N ILE A 24 -5.62 6.92 -0.89
CA ILE A 24 -5.59 6.86 -2.35
C ILE A 24 -6.92 7.42 -2.83
N ASN A 25 -6.91 8.56 -3.52
CA ASN A 25 -8.13 9.27 -3.92
C ASN A 25 -9.07 9.53 -2.73
N GLY A 26 -8.51 9.87 -1.56
CA GLY A 26 -9.25 10.05 -0.31
C GLY A 26 -9.75 8.76 0.35
N LYS A 27 -9.58 7.59 -0.27
CA LYS A 27 -9.93 6.30 0.34
C LYS A 27 -8.79 5.78 1.18
N LYS A 28 -9.11 5.34 2.39
CA LYS A 28 -8.15 4.80 3.35
C LYS A 28 -7.69 3.40 2.95
N VAL A 29 -6.39 3.25 2.69
CA VAL A 29 -5.77 1.98 2.29
C VAL A 29 -4.66 1.62 3.27
N LYS A 30 -4.62 0.35 3.68
CA LYS A 30 -3.58 -0.17 4.59
C LYS A 30 -2.42 -0.74 3.80
N ILE A 31 -1.22 -0.19 3.99
CA ILE A 31 0.01 -0.68 3.37
C ILE A 31 1.04 -1.05 4.44
N LEU A 32 1.90 -2.01 4.12
CA LEU A 32 3.08 -2.35 4.90
C LEU A 32 4.20 -1.34 4.64
N ASN A 33 4.43 -1.02 3.37
CA ASN A 33 5.52 -0.15 2.93
C ASN A 33 5.27 0.36 1.51
N TYR A 34 6.03 1.36 1.10
CA TYR A 34 6.17 1.74 -0.31
C TYR A 34 7.64 1.86 -0.70
N ARG A 35 7.90 1.89 -2.01
CA ARG A 35 9.19 2.29 -2.56
C ARG A 35 9.00 3.09 -3.83
N ILE A 36 9.86 4.08 -4.04
CA ILE A 36 9.93 4.83 -5.29
C ILE A 36 11.15 4.34 -6.06
N LYS A 37 11.00 4.00 -7.33
CA LYS A 37 12.12 3.56 -8.18
C LYS A 37 11.98 4.06 -9.60
N VAL A 38 13.11 4.09 -10.32
CA VAL A 38 13.12 4.30 -11.76
C VAL A 38 12.38 3.14 -12.43
N TYR A 39 11.50 3.48 -13.36
CA TYR A 39 10.73 2.55 -14.16
C TYR A 39 10.95 2.86 -15.63
N LYS A 40 11.34 1.83 -16.37
CA LYS A 40 11.53 1.91 -17.80
C LYS A 40 10.94 0.65 -18.42
N ASP A 41 9.97 0.83 -19.29
CA ASP A 41 9.49 -0.20 -20.20
C ASP A 41 9.63 0.28 -21.66
N SER A 42 9.00 -0.42 -22.60
CA SER A 42 9.04 -0.07 -24.02
C SER A 42 8.24 1.20 -24.37
N VAL A 43 7.37 1.67 -23.49
CA VAL A 43 6.38 2.74 -23.74
C VAL A 43 6.65 3.98 -22.88
N VAL A 44 7.18 3.80 -21.68
CA VAL A 44 7.29 4.83 -20.64
C VAL A 44 8.67 4.76 -19.97
N ASN A 45 9.24 5.94 -19.75
CA ASN A 45 10.41 6.14 -18.92
C ASN A 45 10.06 7.17 -17.84
N GLY A 46 10.29 6.84 -16.57
CA GLY A 46 9.97 7.73 -15.45
C GLY A 46 10.21 7.08 -14.09
N ARG A 47 9.48 7.54 -13.07
CA ARG A 47 9.51 6.93 -11.73
C ARG A 47 8.15 6.33 -11.41
N ILE A 48 8.14 5.22 -10.68
CA ILE A 48 6.92 4.64 -10.11
C ILE A 48 6.99 4.65 -8.59
N ILE A 49 5.84 4.73 -7.95
CA ILE A 49 5.65 4.36 -6.55
C ILE A 49 4.97 2.99 -6.49
N GLU A 50 5.59 2.08 -5.75
CA GLU A 50 5.07 0.76 -5.47
C GLU A 50 4.55 0.72 -4.03
N LEU A 51 3.29 0.36 -3.85
CA LEU A 51 2.64 0.17 -2.57
C LEU A 51 2.54 -1.32 -2.28
N ILE A 52 2.95 -1.76 -1.09
CA ILE A 52 3.03 -3.18 -0.71
C ILE A 52 2.14 -3.42 0.51
N SER A 53 1.35 -4.48 0.51
CA SER A 53 0.47 -4.85 1.63
C SER A 53 0.36 -6.37 1.80
N LYS A 54 0.04 -6.84 3.03
CA LYS A 54 -0.47 -8.21 3.25
C LYS A 54 -1.93 -8.39 2.82
N LEU A 55 -2.63 -7.30 2.53
CA LEU A 55 -4.02 -7.30 2.09
C LEU A 55 -4.06 -7.07 0.59
N LYS A 56 -4.99 -7.72 -0.10
CA LYS A 56 -5.26 -7.42 -1.51
C LYS A 56 -5.72 -5.97 -1.63
N PHE A 57 -5.24 -5.31 -2.68
CA PHE A 57 -5.77 -4.01 -3.07
C PHE A 57 -7.08 -4.23 -3.81
N ASP A 58 -8.10 -3.47 -3.45
CA ASP A 58 -9.31 -3.41 -4.27
C ASP A 58 -8.91 -2.87 -5.65
N LYS A 59 -9.46 -3.47 -6.72
CA LYS A 59 -9.13 -3.15 -8.13
C LYS A 59 -9.62 -1.75 -8.56
N THR A 60 -9.79 -0.81 -7.64
CA THR A 60 -10.72 0.31 -7.81
C THR A 60 -10.13 1.58 -8.39
N ASP A 61 -8.86 1.64 -8.77
CA ASP A 61 -8.29 2.90 -9.27
C ASP A 61 -7.45 2.69 -10.54
N SER A 62 -8.09 2.18 -11.60
CA SER A 62 -7.58 2.30 -12.97
C SER A 62 -7.73 3.76 -13.42
N GLY A 63 -6.66 4.56 -13.32
CA GLY A 63 -6.69 5.97 -13.74
C GLY A 63 -5.65 6.84 -13.03
N ASN A 64 -5.89 8.16 -13.06
CA ASN A 64 -5.16 9.14 -12.24
C ASN A 64 -5.51 8.92 -10.77
N VAL A 65 -4.49 8.84 -9.93
CA VAL A 65 -4.61 8.71 -8.49
C VAL A 65 -3.84 9.80 -7.77
N VAL A 66 -4.33 10.19 -6.61
CA VAL A 66 -3.58 10.98 -5.63
C VAL A 66 -3.31 10.08 -4.43
N ILE A 67 -2.04 9.84 -4.14
CA ILE A 67 -1.56 9.05 -3.01
C ILE A 67 -1.06 10.01 -1.94
N GLU A 68 -1.66 9.97 -0.77
CA GLU A 68 -1.27 10.78 0.38
C GLU A 68 -0.76 9.87 1.49
N ILE A 69 0.48 10.12 1.90
CA ILE A 69 1.18 9.38 2.93
C ILE A 69 1.49 10.36 4.04
N ASP A 70 0.91 10.12 5.21
CA ASP A 70 1.12 10.92 6.41
C ASP A 70 1.75 10.03 7.49
N LYS A 71 3.04 10.26 7.73
CA LYS A 71 3.81 9.67 8.83
C LYS A 71 4.29 10.80 9.73
N PRO A 72 4.58 10.52 11.02
CA PRO A 72 4.99 11.55 11.98
C PRO A 72 6.14 12.48 11.53
N ASN A 73 7.03 12.02 10.64
CA ASN A 73 8.18 12.78 10.14
C ASN A 73 8.18 12.97 8.62
N GLU A 74 7.12 12.53 7.92
CA GLU A 74 7.09 12.52 6.46
C GLU A 74 5.65 12.71 5.98
N LYS A 75 5.41 13.82 5.27
CA LYS A 75 4.17 14.06 4.55
C LYS A 75 4.46 14.10 3.06
N LEU A 76 3.87 13.17 2.32
CA LEU A 76 4.12 12.99 0.89
C LEU A 76 2.79 12.90 0.15
N THR A 77 2.63 13.72 -0.88
CA THR A 77 1.49 13.68 -1.80
C THR A 77 2.01 13.44 -3.21
N ILE A 78 1.59 12.34 -3.82
CA ILE A 78 2.02 11.92 -5.16
C ILE A 78 0.79 11.79 -6.06
N SER A 79 0.79 12.49 -7.18
CA SER A 79 -0.10 12.19 -8.29
C SER A 79 0.52 11.14 -9.20
N GLY A 80 -0.25 10.12 -9.59
CA GLY A 80 0.24 9.12 -10.51
C GLY A 80 -0.85 8.42 -11.33
N ILE A 81 -0.44 7.52 -12.22
CA ILE A 81 -1.32 6.73 -13.06
C ILE A 81 -1.09 5.26 -12.77
N TRP A 82 -2.14 4.49 -12.57
CA TRP A 82 -2.02 3.05 -12.37
C TRP A 82 -1.25 2.37 -13.51
N LYS A 83 -0.32 1.48 -13.17
CA LYS A 83 0.48 0.73 -14.15
C LYS A 83 0.30 -0.76 -14.07
N PHE A 84 0.51 -1.33 -12.89
CA PHE A 84 0.37 -2.76 -12.70
C PHE A 84 0.09 -3.09 -11.24
N GLY A 85 -0.42 -4.29 -11.00
CA GLY A 85 -0.53 -4.89 -9.67
C GLY A 85 0.00 -6.31 -9.70
N TRP A 86 0.41 -6.83 -8.55
CA TRP A 86 0.88 -8.19 -8.41
C TRP A 86 0.38 -8.82 -7.10
N ASP A 87 0.20 -10.13 -7.16
CA ASP A 87 -0.19 -10.96 -6.04
C ASP A 87 0.84 -12.07 -5.87
N GLU A 88 1.55 -12.08 -4.74
CA GLU A 88 2.50 -13.12 -4.35
C GLU A 88 2.02 -13.80 -3.06
N PRO A 89 2.48 -15.04 -2.77
CA PRO A 89 2.22 -15.68 -1.50
C PRO A 89 2.62 -14.79 -0.32
N GLY A 90 1.62 -14.22 0.33
CA GLY A 90 1.78 -13.38 1.51
C GLY A 90 2.11 -11.91 1.23
N ASN A 91 2.24 -11.43 -0.01
CA ASN A 91 2.37 -9.99 -0.30
C ASN A 91 1.55 -9.64 -1.55
N HIS A 92 0.90 -8.50 -1.51
CA HIS A 92 0.19 -7.91 -2.63
C HIS A 92 0.78 -6.53 -2.89
N GLY A 93 0.76 -6.10 -4.14
CA GLY A 93 1.29 -4.80 -4.49
C GLY A 93 0.61 -4.15 -5.68
N VAL A 94 0.68 -2.83 -5.71
CA VAL A 94 0.23 -2.00 -6.83
C VAL A 94 1.28 -0.93 -7.12
N ALA A 95 1.43 -0.60 -8.40
CA ALA A 95 2.39 0.38 -8.88
C ALA A 95 1.69 1.50 -9.65
N TYR A 96 2.09 2.73 -9.36
CA TYR A 96 1.62 3.92 -10.05
C TYR A 96 2.80 4.69 -10.63
N LEU A 97 2.72 5.08 -11.90
CA LEU A 97 3.68 6.00 -12.53
C LEU A 97 3.47 7.40 -11.96
N ILE A 98 4.53 8.03 -11.50
CA ILE A 98 4.49 9.36 -10.90
C ILE A 98 4.40 10.42 -12.02
N ASN A 99 3.38 11.27 -11.97
CA ASN A 99 3.22 12.36 -12.92
C ASN A 99 4.28 13.45 -12.64
N GLY A 100 4.91 13.99 -13.70
CA GLY A 100 5.92 15.04 -13.58
C GLY A 100 7.33 14.56 -13.18
N SER A 101 7.62 13.26 -13.40
CA SER A 101 8.94 12.64 -13.18
C SER A 101 9.98 13.03 -14.22
#